data_AF-A0AA39T8R7-F1
#
_entry.id   AF-A0AA39T8R7-F1
#
_cell.length_a   1.000
_cell.length_b   1.000
_cell.length_c   1.000
_cell.angle_alpha   90.00
_cell.angle_beta   90.00
_cell.angle_gamma   90.00
#
_symmetry.space_group_name_H-M   'P 1'
#
loop_
_entity.id
_entity.type
_entity.pdbx_description
1 polymer ?
#
loop_
_entity_poly.entity_id
_entity_poly.type
_entity_poly.pdbx_seq_one_letter_code
_entity_poly.pdbx_strand_id
1 'polypeptide(L)'
;MDKLERIFGLKRTIPAYLDPTYNIADFATGVCFASAGTGYNNATADVLSVIPLWKEMEYYKEYQETLRGYIGNEKANEVLGEALYLISIGTNDFLGNYYILPKRSSEYFVEEYQIFLAGIAENFITELYQLGARKICISGLPPVGCLPNMFSGSDCVEEYKDFNGQLQEMVMKLDKELPGIQLVLSSPYDIQDPNKFGKLSAIFFSITTVGVTWHDIHDMDHAI
;
A
#
# COMPACT_ATOMS: atom_id res chain seq x y z
N MET A 1 6.13 -13.75 -2.56
CA MET A 1 6.12 -13.75 -1.08
C MET A 1 7.47 -14.18 -0.48
N ASP A 2 8.21 -15.12 -1.08
CA ASP A 2 9.51 -15.65 -0.59
C ASP A 2 10.61 -14.63 -0.21
N LYS A 3 10.57 -13.40 -0.73
CA LYS A 3 11.56 -12.36 -0.41
C LYS A 3 11.30 -11.65 0.92
N LEU A 4 10.06 -11.53 1.37
CA LEU A 4 9.72 -10.86 2.63
C LEU A 4 10.10 -11.74 3.84
N GLU A 5 9.91 -13.06 3.73
CA GLU A 5 10.19 -14.04 4.79
C GLU A 5 11.65 -13.99 5.29
N ARG A 6 12.61 -13.94 4.37
CA ARG A 6 14.04 -14.04 4.68
C ARG A 6 14.62 -12.77 5.28
N ILE A 7 13.88 -11.66 5.20
CA ILE A 7 14.41 -10.33 5.45
C ILE A 7 13.88 -9.75 6.77
N PHE A 8 12.62 -10.03 7.14
CA PHE A 8 11.99 -9.40 8.31
C PHE A 8 11.90 -10.29 9.57
N GLY A 9 12.10 -11.61 9.44
CA GLY A 9 11.78 -12.55 10.54
C GLY A 9 10.29 -12.55 10.91
N LEU A 10 9.44 -12.07 10.00
CA LEU A 10 7.98 -12.11 10.09
C LEU A 10 7.51 -13.56 9.93
N LYS A 11 6.32 -13.85 10.48
CA LYS A 11 5.62 -15.12 10.21
C LYS A 11 5.51 -15.33 8.70
N ARG A 12 5.53 -16.60 8.27
CA ARG A 12 5.48 -17.05 6.87
C ARG A 12 4.32 -16.43 6.08
N THR A 13 3.24 -16.08 6.77
CA THR A 13 2.09 -15.35 6.25
C THR A 13 1.72 -14.24 7.22
N ILE A 14 1.33 -13.09 6.67
CA ILE A 14 0.76 -11.98 7.43
C ILE A 14 -0.75 -12.08 7.25
N PRO A 15 -1.50 -12.26 8.33
CA PRO A 15 -2.92 -12.57 8.25
C PRO A 15 -3.71 -11.39 7.68
N ALA A 16 -4.64 -11.68 6.77
CA ALA A 16 -5.60 -10.71 6.26
C ALA A 16 -6.62 -10.38 7.36
N TYR A 17 -6.91 -9.10 7.58
CA TYR A 17 -7.76 -8.66 8.69
C TYR A 17 -9.18 -9.25 8.65
N LEU A 18 -9.71 -9.48 7.45
CA LEU A 18 -11.06 -10.03 7.25
C LEU A 18 -11.12 -11.56 7.24
N ASP A 19 -9.98 -12.25 7.31
CA ASP A 19 -9.97 -13.72 7.34
C ASP A 19 -10.42 -14.22 8.72
N PRO A 20 -11.57 -14.94 8.79
CA PRO A 20 -12.17 -15.35 10.06
C PRO A 20 -11.40 -16.46 10.78
N THR A 21 -10.36 -17.02 10.15
CA THR A 21 -9.50 -18.05 10.77
C THR A 21 -8.48 -17.45 11.75
N TYR A 22 -8.23 -16.13 11.67
CA TYR A 22 -7.32 -15.42 12.56
C TYR A 22 -8.06 -14.63 13.64
N ASN A 23 -7.35 -14.34 14.73
CA ASN A 23 -7.87 -13.53 15.82
C ASN A 23 -6.88 -12.42 16.22
N ILE A 24 -7.25 -11.60 17.21
CA ILE A 24 -6.44 -10.46 17.64
C ILE A 24 -5.02 -10.84 18.11
N ALA A 25 -4.81 -12.05 18.65
CA ALA A 25 -3.48 -12.50 19.04
C ALA A 25 -2.57 -12.74 17.82
N ASP A 26 -3.14 -13.16 16.69
CA ASP A 26 -2.42 -13.29 15.42
C ASP A 26 -2.08 -11.91 14.87
N PHE A 27 -3.07 -11.02 14.82
CA PHE A 27 -2.95 -9.65 14.32
C PHE A 27 -1.96 -8.79 15.11
N ALA A 28 -1.82 -9.02 16.42
CA ALA A 28 -0.86 -8.31 17.27
C ALA A 28 0.61 -8.47 16.83
N THR A 29 0.91 -9.50 16.02
CA THR A 29 2.25 -9.74 15.46
C THR A 29 2.42 -9.23 14.03
N GLY A 30 1.33 -8.87 13.37
CA GLY A 30 1.28 -8.34 12.02
C GLY A 30 -0.10 -8.55 11.40
N VAL A 31 -0.54 -7.63 10.54
CA VAL A 31 -1.87 -7.64 9.93
C VAL A 31 -1.85 -6.99 8.56
N CYS A 32 -2.67 -7.51 7.64
CA CYS A 32 -2.80 -7.03 6.27
C CYS A 32 -4.24 -6.52 6.03
N PHE A 33 -4.36 -5.28 5.59
CA PHE A 33 -5.64 -4.65 5.19
C PHE A 33 -5.82 -4.56 3.68
N ALA A 34 -4.81 -5.03 2.92
CA ALA A 34 -4.75 -4.89 1.47
C ALA A 34 -5.90 -5.58 0.74
N SER A 35 -6.50 -4.87 -0.21
CA SER A 35 -7.43 -5.41 -1.20
C SER A 35 -6.82 -5.40 -2.60
N ALA A 36 -6.83 -6.57 -3.26
CA ALA A 36 -6.42 -6.66 -4.66
C ALA A 36 -7.33 -5.78 -5.54
N GLY A 37 -6.75 -5.10 -6.53
CA GLY A 37 -7.49 -4.22 -7.44
C GLY A 37 -7.77 -2.81 -6.90
N THR A 38 -7.50 -2.53 -5.63
CA THR A 38 -7.70 -1.19 -5.05
C THR A 38 -6.67 -0.18 -5.57
N GLY A 39 -6.99 1.09 -5.42
CA GLY A 39 -6.17 2.23 -5.80
C GLY A 39 -6.36 3.41 -4.83
N TYR A 40 -5.56 4.46 -4.99
CA TYR A 40 -5.76 5.70 -4.24
C TYR A 40 -7.12 6.32 -4.54
N ASN A 41 -7.57 6.28 -5.80
CA ASN A 41 -8.86 6.79 -6.21
C ASN A 41 -9.95 5.75 -5.92
N ASN A 42 -10.99 6.13 -5.17
CA ASN A 42 -12.14 5.26 -4.89
C ASN A 42 -12.78 4.69 -6.16
N ALA A 43 -12.79 5.47 -7.24
CA ALA A 43 -13.34 5.02 -8.53
C ALA A 43 -12.58 3.82 -9.11
N THR A 44 -11.33 3.58 -8.70
CA THR A 44 -10.56 2.41 -9.09
C THR A 44 -11.13 1.15 -8.43
N ALA A 45 -11.50 1.22 -7.16
CA ALA A 45 -12.12 0.10 -6.45
C ALA A 45 -13.52 -0.25 -7.01
N ASP A 46 -14.26 0.77 -7.48
CA ASP A 46 -15.58 0.57 -8.10
C ASP A 46 -15.53 -0.30 -9.37
N VAL A 47 -14.40 -0.30 -10.09
CA VAL A 47 -14.24 -1.07 -11.34
C VAL A 47 -14.45 -2.57 -11.12
N LEU A 48 -13.91 -3.09 -10.02
CA LEU A 48 -13.99 -4.51 -9.66
C LEU A 48 -14.86 -4.75 -8.42
N SER A 49 -15.52 -3.71 -7.90
CA SER A 49 -16.30 -3.76 -6.65
C SER A 49 -15.50 -4.32 -5.46
N VAL A 50 -14.24 -3.89 -5.36
CA VAL A 50 -13.30 -4.32 -4.30
C VAL A 50 -13.27 -3.32 -3.15
N ILE A 51 -12.55 -3.64 -2.07
CA ILE A 51 -12.46 -2.77 -0.90
C ILE A 51 -11.62 -1.53 -1.24
N PRO A 52 -12.17 -0.30 -1.11
CA PRO A 52 -11.45 0.93 -1.39
C PRO A 52 -10.49 1.30 -0.24
N LEU A 53 -9.47 2.13 -0.53
CA LEU A 53 -8.45 2.55 0.44
C LEU A 53 -9.03 3.17 1.72
N TRP A 54 -10.10 3.97 1.63
CA TRP A 54 -10.74 4.54 2.82
C TRP A 54 -11.32 3.47 3.74
N LYS A 55 -11.78 2.35 3.18
CA LYS A 55 -12.32 1.24 3.96
C LYS A 55 -11.19 0.43 4.60
N GLU A 56 -10.04 0.29 3.93
CA GLU A 56 -8.82 -0.25 4.56
C GLU A 56 -8.41 0.58 5.79
N MET A 57 -8.51 1.91 5.70
CA MET A 57 -8.25 2.82 6.83
C MET A 57 -9.29 2.66 7.97
N GLU A 58 -10.56 2.44 7.66
CA GLU A 58 -11.58 2.14 8.68
C GLU A 58 -11.28 0.84 9.41
N TYR A 59 -10.95 -0.23 8.69
CA TYR A 59 -10.54 -1.50 9.28
C TYR A 59 -9.30 -1.36 10.16
N TYR A 60 -8.35 -0.52 9.76
CA TYR A 60 -7.20 -0.22 10.60
C TYR A 60 -7.60 0.45 11.92
N LYS A 61 -8.51 1.43 11.90
CA LYS A 61 -9.03 2.06 13.13
C LYS A 61 -9.75 1.06 14.02
N GLU A 62 -10.57 0.18 13.44
CA GLU A 62 -11.25 -0.91 14.17
C GLU A 62 -10.24 -1.89 14.80
N TYR A 63 -9.18 -2.24 14.07
CA TYR A 63 -8.06 -3.03 14.57
C TYR A 63 -7.38 -2.35 15.76
N GLN A 64 -7.11 -1.04 15.70
CA GLN A 64 -6.47 -0.33 16.81
C GLN A 64 -7.30 -0.43 18.10
N GLU A 65 -8.61 -0.27 18.02
CA GLU A 65 -9.51 -0.42 19.18
C GLU A 65 -9.51 -1.85 19.71
N THR A 66 -9.56 -2.83 18.82
CA THR A 66 -9.52 -4.25 19.20
C THR A 66 -8.19 -4.62 19.86
N LEU A 67 -7.07 -4.11 19.34
CA LEU A 67 -5.73 -4.31 19.89
C LEU A 67 -5.61 -3.67 21.27
N ARG A 68 -6.07 -2.43 21.44
CA ARG A 68 -6.11 -1.74 22.74
C ARG A 68 -6.93 -2.52 23.76
N GLY A 69 -8.07 -3.09 23.36
CA GLY A 69 -8.88 -3.95 24.22
C GLY A 69 -8.16 -5.25 24.63
N TYR A 70 -7.30 -5.78 23.76
CA TYR A 70 -6.60 -7.05 24.00
C TYR A 70 -5.32 -6.92 24.83
N ILE A 71 -4.44 -5.95 24.52
CA ILE A 71 -3.13 -5.79 25.19
C ILE A 71 -3.02 -4.52 26.04
N GLY A 72 -4.07 -3.70 26.10
CA GLY A 72 -4.08 -2.43 26.83
C GLY A 72 -3.49 -1.27 26.01
N ASN A 73 -3.86 -0.04 26.39
CA ASN A 73 -3.52 1.17 25.64
C ASN A 73 -2.01 1.42 25.51
N GLU A 74 -1.25 1.28 26.59
CA GLU A 74 0.20 1.55 26.60
C GLU A 74 0.93 0.60 25.66
N LYS A 75 0.68 -0.71 25.78
CA LYS A 75 1.32 -1.71 24.94
C LYS A 75 0.86 -1.64 23.48
N ALA A 76 -0.41 -1.34 23.23
CA ALA A 76 -0.91 -1.13 21.87
C ALA A 76 -0.23 0.07 21.21
N ASN A 77 -0.06 1.19 21.92
CA ASN A 77 0.63 2.36 21.39
C ASN A 77 2.12 2.06 21.09
N GLU A 78 2.80 1.27 21.91
CA GLU A 78 4.15 0.79 21.61
C GLU A 78 4.17 -0.06 20.32
N VAL A 79 3.27 -1.04 20.20
CA VAL A 79 3.18 -1.91 19.01
C VAL A 79 2.90 -1.09 17.75
N LEU A 80 1.96 -0.14 17.80
CA LEU A 80 1.57 0.68 16.66
C LEU A 80 2.65 1.70 16.27
N GLY A 81 3.36 2.27 17.24
CA GLY A 81 4.46 3.21 17.02
C GLY A 81 5.72 2.53 16.49
N GLU A 82 5.99 1.31 16.93
CA GLU A 82 7.15 0.55 16.48
C GLU A 82 6.91 -0.22 15.18
N ALA A 83 5.66 -0.49 14.81
CA ALA A 83 5.32 -1.23 13.60
C ALA A 83 5.85 -0.57 12.32
N LEU A 84 6.23 -1.41 11.36
CA LEU A 84 6.53 -0.98 9.99
C LEU A 84 5.27 -1.04 9.13
N TYR A 85 4.90 0.10 8.54
CA TYR A 85 3.77 0.25 7.65
C TYR A 85 4.25 0.15 6.22
N LEU A 86 3.75 -0.81 5.46
CA LEU A 86 4.13 -1.06 4.08
C LEU A 86 2.95 -0.72 3.16
N ILE A 87 3.14 0.24 2.26
CA ILE A 87 2.11 0.77 1.38
C ILE A 87 2.51 0.51 -0.07
N SER A 88 1.72 -0.27 -0.80
CA SER A 88 1.96 -0.55 -2.22
C SER A 88 0.68 -0.41 -3.05
N ILE A 89 0.42 0.79 -3.54
CA ILE A 89 -0.84 1.16 -4.20
C ILE A 89 -0.58 2.16 -5.33
N GLY A 90 -1.53 2.32 -6.25
CA GLY A 90 -1.44 3.27 -7.37
C GLY A 90 -1.41 2.60 -8.74
N THR A 91 -0.88 1.38 -8.86
CA THR A 91 -0.76 0.69 -10.17
C THR A 91 -2.12 0.52 -10.86
N ASN A 92 -3.16 0.19 -10.10
CA ASN A 92 -4.51 -0.01 -10.62
C ASN A 92 -5.18 1.32 -11.03
N ASP A 93 -4.83 2.43 -10.38
CA ASP A 93 -5.36 3.74 -10.74
C ASP A 93 -4.95 4.13 -12.16
N PHE A 94 -3.72 3.81 -12.54
CA PHE A 94 -3.23 4.04 -13.89
C PHE A 94 -3.70 2.95 -14.85
N LEU A 95 -3.42 1.68 -14.57
CA LEU A 95 -3.74 0.59 -15.49
C LEU A 95 -5.25 0.44 -15.71
N GLY A 96 -5.96 0.08 -14.64
CA GLY A 96 -7.36 -0.29 -14.73
C GLY A 96 -8.26 0.93 -14.95
N ASN A 97 -8.01 2.02 -14.23
CA ASN A 97 -8.95 3.14 -14.17
C ASN A 97 -8.64 4.28 -15.15
N TYR A 98 -7.37 4.56 -15.45
CA TYR A 98 -6.98 5.67 -16.33
C TYR A 98 -6.76 5.25 -17.79
N TYR A 99 -5.97 4.21 -18.06
CA TYR A 99 -5.60 3.83 -19.43
C TYR A 99 -6.53 2.80 -20.06
N ILE A 100 -6.98 1.77 -19.32
CA ILE A 100 -7.89 0.75 -19.87
C ILE A 100 -9.31 1.30 -19.99
N LEU A 101 -9.78 2.02 -18.98
CA LEU A 101 -11.14 2.56 -18.94
C LEU A 101 -11.15 4.05 -19.31
N PRO A 102 -11.98 4.47 -20.27
CA PRO A 102 -11.90 5.82 -20.83
C PRO A 102 -12.42 6.91 -19.88
N LYS A 103 -13.05 6.54 -18.76
CA LYS A 103 -13.74 7.48 -17.88
C LYS A 103 -12.76 8.49 -17.30
N ARG A 104 -11.67 8.05 -16.69
CA ARG A 104 -10.72 8.98 -16.05
C ARG A 104 -9.85 9.74 -17.05
N SER A 105 -9.41 9.09 -18.14
CA SER A 105 -8.72 9.79 -19.23
C SER A 105 -9.57 10.84 -19.93
N SER A 106 -10.90 10.79 -19.81
CA SER A 106 -11.80 11.84 -20.32
C SER A 106 -12.03 13.01 -19.37
N GLU A 107 -11.69 12.84 -18.08
CA GLU A 107 -11.91 13.83 -17.03
C GLU A 107 -10.62 14.59 -16.65
N TYR A 108 -9.45 13.96 -16.84
CA TYR A 108 -8.16 14.50 -16.42
C TYR A 108 -7.08 14.29 -17.48
N PHE A 109 -6.20 15.27 -17.64
CA PHE A 109 -4.88 15.02 -18.20
C PHE A 109 -4.06 14.17 -17.22
N VAL A 110 -3.09 13.42 -17.73
CA VAL A 110 -2.36 12.43 -16.91
C VAL A 110 -1.61 13.11 -15.78
N GLU A 111 -1.06 14.29 -16.03
CA GLU A 111 -0.33 15.11 -15.05
C GLU A 111 -1.25 15.57 -13.91
N GLU A 112 -2.49 15.98 -14.24
CA GLU A 112 -3.49 16.37 -13.25
C GLU A 112 -3.92 15.17 -12.39
N TYR A 113 -4.06 14.00 -13.02
CA TYR A 113 -4.41 12.78 -12.33
C TYR A 113 -3.29 12.33 -11.38
N GLN A 114 -2.04 12.45 -11.78
CA GLN A 114 -0.88 12.18 -10.92
C GLN A 114 -0.87 13.07 -9.68
N ILE A 115 -1.06 14.38 -9.86
CA ILE A 115 -1.11 15.36 -8.75
C ILE A 115 -2.25 15.01 -7.79
N PHE A 116 -3.41 14.64 -8.34
CA PHE A 116 -4.56 14.21 -7.55
C PHE A 116 -4.25 12.97 -6.70
N LEU A 117 -3.66 11.92 -7.29
CA LEU A 117 -3.29 10.70 -6.57
C LEU A 117 -2.20 10.96 -5.51
N ALA A 118 -1.22 11.82 -5.82
CA ALA A 118 -0.16 12.19 -4.87
C ALA A 118 -0.74 12.93 -3.65
N GLY A 119 -1.73 13.81 -3.86
CA GLY A 119 -2.46 14.46 -2.76
C GLY A 119 -3.24 13.46 -1.89
N ILE A 120 -3.83 12.42 -2.48
CA ILE A 120 -4.48 11.34 -1.71
C ILE A 120 -3.44 10.56 -0.90
N ALA A 121 -2.30 10.22 -1.50
CA ALA A 121 -1.20 9.54 -0.82
C ALA A 121 -0.68 10.34 0.39
N GLU A 122 -0.52 11.66 0.23
CA GLU A 122 -0.09 12.56 1.29
C GLU A 122 -1.08 12.56 2.48
N ASN A 123 -2.38 12.67 2.17
CA ASN A 123 -3.43 12.64 3.18
C ASN A 123 -3.47 11.31 3.92
N PHE A 124 -3.35 10.19 3.19
CA PHE A 124 -3.35 8.86 3.78
C PHE A 124 -2.17 8.64 4.74
N ILE A 125 -0.95 9.05 4.34
CA ILE A 125 0.25 8.98 5.21
C ILE A 125 0.08 9.87 6.44
N THR A 126 -0.46 11.08 6.26
CA THR A 126 -0.72 12.02 7.35
C THR A 126 -1.72 11.43 8.35
N GLU A 127 -2.78 10.78 7.88
CA GLU A 127 -3.77 10.11 8.73
C GLU A 127 -3.14 8.93 9.49
N LEU A 128 -2.35 8.07 8.83
CA LEU A 128 -1.62 7.00 9.51
C LEU A 128 -0.71 7.56 10.62
N TYR A 129 0.00 8.65 10.34
CA TYR A 129 0.86 9.31 11.32
C TYR A 129 0.07 9.85 12.53
N GLN A 130 -1.11 10.47 12.28
CA GLN A 130 -2.02 10.93 13.34
C GLN A 130 -2.54 9.76 14.19
N LEU A 131 -2.70 8.58 13.59
CA LEU A 131 -3.09 7.34 14.27
C LEU A 131 -1.92 6.64 14.98
N GLY A 132 -0.71 7.20 14.94
CA GLY A 132 0.44 6.71 15.71
C GLY A 132 1.51 6.00 14.88
N ALA A 133 1.34 5.86 13.57
CA ALA A 133 2.38 5.29 12.72
C ALA A 133 3.65 6.16 12.72
N ARG A 134 4.82 5.54 12.81
CA ARG A 134 6.11 6.25 12.75
C ARG A 134 7.04 5.73 11.67
N LYS A 135 6.97 4.47 11.28
CA LYS A 135 7.86 3.87 10.27
C LYS A 135 7.04 3.47 9.05
N ILE A 136 7.13 4.24 7.97
CA ILE A 136 6.29 4.05 6.79
C ILE A 136 7.19 3.87 5.57
N CYS A 137 6.97 2.80 4.82
CA CYS A 137 7.56 2.56 3.52
C CYS A 137 6.45 2.58 2.47
N ILE A 138 6.53 3.53 1.55
CA ILE A 138 5.65 3.63 0.40
C ILE A 138 6.39 3.14 -0.84
N SER A 139 5.77 2.30 -1.65
CA SER A 139 6.34 1.84 -2.92
C SER A 139 5.99 2.82 -4.04
N GLY A 140 6.98 3.18 -4.86
CA GLY A 140 6.72 3.76 -6.17
C GLY A 140 6.07 2.75 -7.11
N LEU A 141 5.61 3.24 -8.26
CA LEU A 141 5.05 2.43 -9.32
C LEU A 141 6.15 1.81 -10.19
N PRO A 142 5.98 0.55 -10.65
CA PRO A 142 6.86 0.02 -11.68
C PRO A 142 6.70 0.82 -12.98
N PRO A 143 7.64 0.70 -13.94
CA PRO A 143 7.47 1.14 -15.31
C PRO A 143 6.36 0.33 -16.00
N VAL A 144 5.13 0.57 -15.59
CA VAL A 144 3.91 -0.09 -16.04
C VAL A 144 3.71 0.11 -17.55
N GLY A 145 4.17 1.24 -18.10
CA GLY A 145 4.16 1.53 -19.54
C GLY A 145 5.02 0.61 -20.38
N CYS A 146 5.90 -0.19 -19.78
CA CYS A 146 6.75 -1.17 -20.46
C CYS A 146 6.20 -2.60 -20.37
N LEU A 147 4.99 -2.82 -19.82
CA LEU A 147 4.42 -4.16 -19.69
C LEU A 147 4.06 -4.73 -21.08
N PRO A 148 4.67 -5.87 -21.49
CA PRO A 148 4.35 -6.52 -22.76
C PRO A 148 2.86 -6.89 -22.81
N ASN A 149 2.23 -6.69 -23.97
CA ASN A 149 0.82 -7.02 -24.29
C ASN A 149 -0.26 -6.03 -23.82
N MET A 150 0.09 -4.93 -23.15
CA MET A 150 -0.90 -3.94 -22.71
C MET A 150 -0.98 -2.70 -23.61
N PHE A 151 0.14 -2.33 -24.24
CA PHE A 151 0.23 -1.23 -25.19
C PHE A 151 0.80 -1.76 -26.50
N SER A 152 0.09 -1.54 -27.61
CA SER A 152 0.47 -2.01 -28.96
C SER A 152 1.57 -1.15 -29.61
N GLY A 153 2.51 -0.62 -28.81
CA GLY A 153 3.57 0.28 -29.23
C GLY A 153 4.92 -0.11 -28.61
N SER A 154 6.01 0.19 -29.32
CA SER A 154 7.40 -0.09 -28.89
C SER A 154 7.90 0.82 -27.76
N ASP A 155 7.14 1.84 -27.42
CA ASP A 155 7.62 2.95 -26.61
C ASP A 155 6.99 2.87 -25.22
N CYS A 156 7.83 2.64 -24.21
CA CYS A 156 7.42 2.71 -22.82
C CYS A 156 6.75 4.05 -22.53
N VAL A 157 5.53 4.03 -22.00
CA VAL A 157 4.90 5.25 -21.47
C VAL A 157 5.76 5.73 -20.30
N GLU A 158 6.46 6.86 -20.46
CA GLU A 158 7.39 7.39 -19.45
C GLU A 158 6.68 8.11 -18.29
N GLU A 159 5.37 8.36 -18.43
CA GLU A 159 4.53 9.15 -17.51
C GLU A 159 4.60 8.63 -16.05
N TYR A 160 4.88 7.34 -15.82
CA TYR A 160 5.05 6.77 -14.48
C TYR A 160 6.27 7.30 -13.71
N LYS A 161 7.30 7.80 -14.40
CA LYS A 161 8.47 8.42 -13.76
C LYS A 161 8.07 9.69 -13.01
N ASP A 162 7.11 10.43 -13.53
CA ASP A 162 6.67 11.70 -12.96
C ASP A 162 5.90 11.49 -11.65
N PHE A 163 5.04 10.47 -11.59
CA PHE A 163 4.35 10.12 -10.35
C PHE A 163 5.32 9.69 -9.23
N ASN A 164 6.33 8.88 -9.56
CA ASN A 164 7.36 8.49 -8.58
C ASN A 164 8.18 9.70 -8.11
N GLY A 165 8.43 10.67 -8.98
CA GLY A 165 9.02 11.96 -8.61
C GLY A 165 8.15 12.73 -7.62
N GLN A 166 6.85 12.84 -7.87
CA GLN A 166 5.90 13.49 -6.97
C GLN A 166 5.81 12.79 -5.60
N LEU A 167 5.78 11.45 -5.57
CA LEU A 167 5.86 10.71 -4.30
C LEU A 167 7.17 10.98 -3.56
N GLN A 168 8.30 11.11 -4.27
CA GLN A 168 9.58 11.42 -3.65
C GLN A 168 9.60 12.81 -3.03
N GLU A 169 9.02 13.81 -3.70
CA GLU A 169 8.86 15.17 -3.18
C GLU A 169 7.95 15.19 -1.95
N MET A 170 6.81 14.49 -2.02
CA MET A 170 5.89 14.31 -0.89
C MET A 170 6.60 13.67 0.31
N VAL A 171 7.39 12.62 0.10
CA VAL A 171 8.18 11.99 1.17
C VAL A 171 9.14 13.00 1.81
N MET A 172 9.89 13.76 1.00
CA MET A 172 10.82 14.77 1.51
C MET A 172 10.12 15.91 2.27
N LYS A 173 8.89 16.25 1.87
CA LYS A 173 8.06 17.24 2.55
C LYS A 173 7.61 16.71 3.92
N LEU A 174 6.97 15.55 3.95
CA LEU A 174 6.42 14.97 5.18
C LEU A 174 7.50 14.60 6.19
N ASP A 175 8.69 14.16 5.74
CA ASP A 175 9.84 13.89 6.62
C ASP A 175 10.30 15.15 7.40
N LYS A 176 10.12 16.34 6.81
CA LYS A 176 10.42 17.63 7.48
C LYS A 176 9.27 18.11 8.37
N GLU A 177 8.03 17.83 7.98
CA GLU A 177 6.82 18.37 8.63
C GLU A 177 6.33 17.50 9.79
N LEU A 178 6.64 16.20 9.82
CA LEU A 178 6.12 15.23 10.79
C LEU A 178 7.24 14.74 11.74
N PRO A 179 7.35 15.29 12.96
CA PRO A 179 8.43 14.94 13.87
C PRO A 179 8.47 13.45 14.23
N GLY A 180 9.64 12.84 14.06
CA GLY A 180 9.86 11.44 14.43
C GLY A 180 9.26 10.42 13.47
N ILE A 181 8.74 10.85 12.31
CA ILE A 181 8.45 9.93 11.22
C ILE A 181 9.76 9.40 10.62
N GLN A 182 9.72 8.18 10.13
CA GLN A 182 10.70 7.59 9.23
C GLN A 182 9.93 7.15 7.99
N LEU A 183 9.93 8.02 6.98
CA LEU A 183 9.18 7.81 5.75
C LEU A 183 10.14 7.54 4.59
N VAL A 184 9.98 6.41 3.90
CA VAL A 184 10.84 6.01 2.79
C VAL A 184 10.02 5.69 1.56
N LEU A 185 10.42 6.26 0.42
CA LEU A 185 10.01 5.79 -0.89
C LEU A 185 10.92 4.61 -1.29
N SER A 186 10.32 3.46 -1.54
CA SER A 186 11.00 2.27 -2.05
C SER A 186 10.75 2.09 -3.54
N SER A 187 11.74 1.52 -4.23
CA SER A 187 11.56 1.05 -5.59
C SER A 187 10.58 -0.14 -5.57
N PRO A 188 9.66 -0.23 -6.53
CA PRO A 188 8.76 -1.39 -6.68
C PRO A 188 9.51 -2.72 -6.85
N TYR A 189 10.78 -2.67 -7.27
CA TYR A 189 11.65 -3.84 -7.42
C TYR A 189 12.52 -4.11 -6.17
N ASP A 190 12.71 -3.09 -5.33
CA ASP A 190 13.62 -3.10 -4.18
C ASP A 190 12.89 -2.72 -2.89
N ILE A 191 11.81 -3.43 -2.55
CA ILE A 191 11.39 -3.57 -1.14
C ILE A 191 12.45 -4.40 -0.35
N GLN A 192 13.74 -4.17 -0.64
CA GLN A 192 14.91 -4.96 -0.30
C GLN A 192 16.00 -4.02 0.25
N ASP A 193 15.81 -3.48 1.45
CA ASP A 193 16.79 -3.60 2.54
C ASP A 193 16.22 -3.04 3.87
N PRO A 194 15.44 -3.84 4.60
CA PRO A 194 14.84 -3.55 5.90
C PRO A 194 15.81 -3.55 7.08
N ASN A 195 17.10 -3.85 6.88
CA ASN A 195 18.09 -3.75 7.97
C ASN A 195 18.25 -2.29 8.47
N LYS A 196 17.68 -1.31 7.77
CA LYS A 196 17.52 0.07 8.26
C LYS A 196 16.52 0.23 9.42
N PHE A 197 15.56 -0.69 9.61
CA PHE A 197 14.42 -0.48 10.51
C PHE A 197 14.35 -1.40 11.72
N GLY A 198 15.17 -2.47 11.78
CA GLY A 198 15.19 -3.42 12.91
C GLY A 198 14.00 -4.39 12.91
N LYS A 199 13.97 -5.29 13.91
CA LYS A 199 12.98 -6.39 14.04
C LYS A 199 11.65 -5.84 14.57
N LEU A 200 10.59 -5.80 13.77
CA LEU A 200 9.32 -5.11 14.08
C LEU A 200 8.09 -5.94 13.69
N SER A 201 6.94 -5.67 14.33
CA SER A 201 5.62 -5.99 13.78
C SER A 201 5.43 -5.24 12.45
N ALA A 202 4.65 -5.82 11.53
CA ALA A 202 4.43 -5.21 10.23
C ALA A 202 2.94 -5.10 9.89
N ILE A 203 2.56 -3.93 9.40
CA ILE A 203 1.20 -3.59 8.99
C ILE A 203 1.22 -3.28 7.50
N PHE A 204 0.39 -3.98 6.73
CA PHE A 204 0.38 -3.87 5.27
C PHE A 204 -0.90 -3.23 4.77
N PHE A 205 -0.73 -2.21 3.94
CA PHE A 205 -1.79 -1.55 3.17
C PHE A 205 -1.48 -1.71 1.68
N SER A 206 -2.39 -2.38 0.99
CA SER A 206 -2.31 -2.73 -0.42
C SER A 206 -1.10 -3.59 -0.88
N ILE A 207 -1.39 -4.55 -1.75
CA ILE A 207 -0.45 -5.41 -2.48
C ILE A 207 -0.78 -5.22 -3.95
N THR A 208 0.15 -4.67 -4.75
CA THR A 208 0.10 -4.83 -6.21
C THR A 208 0.96 -6.02 -6.63
N THR A 209 0.33 -6.92 -7.37
CA THR A 209 0.88 -8.14 -7.95
C THR A 209 1.89 -7.81 -9.05
N VAL A 210 3.04 -7.23 -8.73
CA VAL A 210 4.11 -7.09 -9.72
C VAL A 210 4.88 -8.40 -9.78
N GLY A 211 4.33 -9.38 -10.52
CA GLY A 211 5.07 -10.58 -10.92
C GLY A 211 4.44 -11.93 -10.56
N VAL A 212 3.12 -12.04 -10.49
CA VAL A 212 2.46 -13.35 -10.36
C VAL A 212 1.57 -13.54 -11.59
N THR A 213 1.78 -14.63 -12.30
CA THR A 213 1.14 -14.90 -13.58
C THR A 213 -0.37 -15.06 -13.40
N TRP A 214 -1.15 -14.90 -14.47
CA TRP A 214 -2.61 -15.06 -14.47
C TRP A 214 -3.13 -16.36 -13.82
N HIS A 215 -2.27 -17.37 -13.62
CA HIS A 215 -2.60 -18.61 -12.90
C HIS A 215 -2.67 -18.45 -11.38
N ASP A 216 -2.01 -17.47 -10.79
CA ASP A 216 -1.92 -17.28 -9.33
C ASP A 216 -3.07 -16.41 -8.76
N ILE A 217 -3.86 -15.82 -9.65
CA ILE A 217 -5.10 -15.08 -9.32
C ILE A 217 -6.15 -16.03 -8.74
N HIS A 218 -6.15 -17.29 -9.19
CA HIS A 218 -7.15 -18.27 -8.77
C HIS A 218 -7.06 -18.66 -7.29
N ASP A 219 -5.89 -18.48 -6.66
CA ASP A 219 -5.68 -18.84 -5.25
C ASP A 219 -5.97 -17.67 -4.28
N MET A 220 -6.04 -16.43 -4.77
CA MET A 220 -6.38 -15.24 -3.96
C MET A 220 -7.88 -14.88 -3.99
N ASP A 221 -8.62 -15.33 -5.01
CA ASP A 221 -10.07 -15.17 -5.10
C ASP A 221 -10.85 -15.94 -4.00
N HIS A 222 -10.16 -16.77 -3.22
CA HIS A 222 -10.74 -17.50 -2.09
C HIS A 222 -10.50 -16.86 -0.71
N ALA A 223 -9.91 -15.66 -0.66
CA ALA A 223 -9.58 -14.95 0.59
C ALA A 223 -10.33 -13.62 0.76
N ILE A 224 -11.58 -13.52 0.26
CA ILE A 224 -12.55 -12.47 0.58
C ILE A 224 -13.78 -13.11 1.22
#